data_AF-A0A9W9DJU7-F1
#
_entry.id   AF-A0A9W9DJU7-F1
#
_cell.length_a   1.000
_cell.length_b   1.000
_cell.length_c   1.000
_cell.angle_alpha   90.00
_cell.angle_beta   90.00
_cell.angle_gamma   90.00
#
_symmetry.space_group_name_H-M   'P 1'
#
loop_
_entity.id
_entity.type
_entity.pdbx_description
1 polymer ?
#
loop_
_entity_poly.entity_id
_entity_poly.type
_entity_poly.pdbx_seq_one_letter_code
_entity_poly.pdbx_strand_id
1 'polypeptide(L)' 'MLDGIYNRPNRMIERQKALQADPRPVHLKGPRRVLAIRLFSVGFSAGALGAVYGIYQLLRGKQQ' A
#
# COMPACT_ATOMS: atom_id res chain seq x y z
N MET A 1 17.36 -20.75 -18.22
CA MET A 1 17.21 -19.81 -17.06
C MET A 1 16.94 -18.36 -17.47
N LEU A 2 17.24 -17.92 -18.70
CA LEU A 2 16.99 -16.53 -19.16
C LEU A 2 15.77 -16.37 -20.08
N ASP A 3 15.13 -17.46 -20.51
CA ASP A 3 14.02 -17.44 -21.47
C ASP A 3 12.82 -16.59 -21.00
N GLY A 4 12.58 -16.54 -19.69
CA GLY A 4 11.49 -15.74 -19.10
C GLY A 4 11.73 -14.23 -19.12
N ILE A 5 12.98 -13.78 -19.35
CA ILE A 5 13.36 -12.36 -19.44
C ILE A 5 13.53 -11.95 -20.91
N TYR A 6 14.13 -12.82 -21.73
CA TYR A 6 14.44 -12.52 -23.13
C TYR A 6 13.19 -12.32 -24.00
N ASN A 7 12.11 -13.07 -23.75
CA ASN A 7 10.91 -13.03 -24.59
C ASN A 7 9.76 -12.14 -24.03
N ARG A 8 10.07 -11.20 -23.12
CA ARG A 8 9.05 -10.25 -22.60
C ARG A 8 9.08 -8.95 -23.40
N PRO A 9 7.91 -8.41 -23.78
CA PRO A 9 7.86 -7.11 -24.45
C PRO A 9 8.41 -6.02 -23.52
N ASN A 10 9.35 -5.23 -24.02
CA ASN A 10 9.86 -4.07 -23.30
C ASN A 10 8.78 -2.97 -23.24
N ARG A 11 8.12 -2.84 -22.10
CA ARG A 11 7.10 -1.80 -21.83
C ARG A 11 7.61 -0.67 -20.93
N MET A 12 8.92 -0.51 -20.79
CA MET A 12 9.49 0.50 -19.89
C MET A 12 9.10 1.92 -20.30
N ILE A 13 9.26 2.27 -21.58
CA ILE A 13 8.94 3.61 -22.10
C ILE A 13 7.44 3.92 -21.96
N GLU A 14 6.59 2.94 -22.24
CA GLU A 14 5.14 3.07 -22.07
C GLU A 14 4.77 3.39 -20.62
N ARG A 15 5.34 2.64 -19.66
CA ARG A 15 5.12 2.88 -18.23
C ARG A 15 5.67 4.22 -17.76
N GLN A 16 6.85 4.62 -18.24
CA GLN A 16 7.43 5.92 -17.93
C GLN A 16 6.52 7.06 -18.39
N LYS A 17 6.06 7.01 -19.64
CA LYS A 17 5.11 8.00 -20.19
C LYS A 17 3.82 8.03 -19.39
N ALA A 18 3.24 6.87 -19.08
CA ALA A 18 2.00 6.77 -18.31
C ALA A 18 2.13 7.35 -16.89
N LEU A 19 3.24 7.08 -16.20
CA LEU A 19 3.49 7.60 -14.85
C LEU A 19 3.89 9.08 -14.84
N GLN A 20 4.60 9.56 -15.87
CA GLN A 20 4.98 10.96 -15.99
C GLN A 20 3.80 11.85 -16.39
N ALA A 21 2.87 11.32 -17.21
CA ALA A 21 1.65 12.02 -17.59
C ALA A 21 0.61 12.12 -16.46
N ASP A 22 0.71 11.28 -15.44
CA ASP A 22 -0.20 11.29 -14.29
C ASP A 22 0.18 12.41 -13.29
N PRO A 23 -0.67 13.42 -13.06
CA PRO A 23 -0.36 14.53 -12.15
C PRO A 23 -0.52 14.16 -10.67
N ARG A 24 -1.07 12.99 -10.36
CA ARG A 24 -1.30 12.56 -8.97
C ARG A 24 0.02 12.36 -8.21
N PRO A 25 0.04 12.47 -6.88
CA PRO A 25 1.20 12.11 -6.06
C PRO A 25 1.69 10.69 -6.35
N VAL A 26 3.01 10.46 -6.25
CA VAL A 26 3.68 9.19 -6.63
C VAL A 26 3.01 7.95 -6.04
N HIS A 27 2.57 8.01 -4.78
CA HIS A 27 1.92 6.87 -4.11
C HIS A 27 0.52 6.54 -4.68
N LEU A 28 -0.14 7.49 -5.36
CA LEU A 28 -1.43 7.33 -6.01
C LEU A 28 -1.34 7.07 -7.52
N LYS A 29 -0.13 7.10 -8.10
CA LYS A 29 0.06 6.98 -9.56
C LYS A 29 -0.22 5.58 -10.09
N GLY A 30 -0.96 5.53 -11.18
CA GLY A 30 -1.29 4.28 -11.87
C GLY A 30 -2.62 3.64 -11.44
N PRO A 31 -2.99 2.52 -12.08
CA PRO A 31 -4.28 1.88 -11.88
C PRO A 31 -4.36 1.25 -10.49
N ARG A 32 -5.55 1.30 -9.87
CA ARG A 32 -5.90 0.64 -8.60
C ARG A 32 -5.07 1.05 -7.38
N ARG A 33 -4.12 1.99 -7.47
CA ARG A 33 -3.34 2.47 -6.32
C ARG A 33 -4.19 3.06 -5.22
N VAL A 34 -5.21 3.84 -5.59
CA VAL A 34 -6.18 4.41 -4.64
C VAL A 34 -6.87 3.32 -3.82
N LEU A 35 -7.31 2.24 -4.47
CA LEU A 35 -7.94 1.11 -3.79
C LEU A 35 -6.97 0.41 -2.84
N ALA A 36 -5.74 0.14 -3.30
CA ALA A 36 -4.71 -0.49 -2.48
C ALA A 36 -4.37 0.34 -1.23
N ILE A 37 -4.23 1.66 -1.39
CA ILE A 37 -3.98 2.56 -0.26
C ILE A 37 -5.17 2.59 0.69
N ARG A 38 -6.41 2.66 0.20
CA ARG A 38 -7.60 2.63 1.05
C ARG A 38 -7.68 1.34 1.88
N LEU A 39 -7.44 0.19 1.25
CA LEU A 39 -7.42 -1.11 1.95
C LEU A 39 -6.33 -1.14 3.03
N PHE A 40 -5.12 -0.68 2.70
CA PHE A 40 -4.04 -0.56 3.66
C PHE A 40 -4.42 0.38 4.82
N SER A 41 -4.97 1.56 4.53
CA SER A 41 -5.36 2.54 5.55
C SER A 41 -6.41 2.01 6.53
N VAL A 42 -7.38 1.22 6.05
CA VAL A 42 -8.38 0.57 6.91
C VAL A 42 -7.71 -0.42 7.86
N GLY A 43 -6.90 -1.34 7.33
CA GLY A 43 -6.22 -2.34 8.15
C GLY A 43 -5.25 -1.71 9.16
N PHE A 44 -4.46 -0.73 8.71
CA PHE A 44 -3.55 0.01 9.56
C PHE A 44 -4.28 0.73 10.70
N SER A 45 -5.35 1.46 10.38
CA SER A 45 -6.10 2.22 11.40
C SER A 45 -6.75 1.31 12.43
N ALA A 46 -7.33 0.19 11.99
CA ALA A 46 -7.89 -0.81 12.90
C ALA A 46 -6.82 -1.41 13.82
N GLY A 47 -5.67 -1.77 13.28
CA GLY A 47 -4.53 -2.28 14.06
C GLY A 47 -3.99 -1.25 15.05
N ALA A 48 -3.83 0.01 14.63
CA ALA A 48 -3.37 1.10 15.49
C ALA A 48 -4.33 1.38 16.65
N LEU A 49 -5.65 1.41 16.38
CA LEU A 49 -6.65 1.56 17.43
C LEU A 49 -6.65 0.37 18.40
N GLY A 50 -6.50 -0.85 17.88
CA GLY A 50 -6.37 -2.06 18.70
C GLY A 50 -5.13 -2.02 19.59
N ALA A 51 -4.00 -1.54 19.08
CA ALA A 51 -2.77 -1.38 19.85
C ALA A 51 -2.95 -0.33 20.97
N VAL A 52 -3.52 0.84 20.66
CA VAL A 52 -3.81 1.88 21.66
C VAL A 52 -4.76 1.35 22.74
N TYR A 53 -5.81 0.62 22.36
CA TYR A 53 -6.73 -0.01 23.31
C TYR A 53 -6.03 -1.08 24.17
N GLY A 54 -5.17 -1.91 23.59
CA GLY A 54 -4.39 -2.90 24.32
C GLY A 54 -3.45 -2.26 25.35
N ILE A 55 -2.77 -1.18 24.97
CA ILE A 55 -1.94 -0.38 25.90
C ILE A 55 -2.79 0.21 27.02
N TYR A 56 -3.96 0.77 26.68
CA TYR A 56 -4.88 1.33 27.68
C TYR A 56 -5.33 0.29 28.71
N GLN A 57 -5.69 -0.92 28.26
CA GLN A 57 -6.06 -2.02 29.15
C GLN A 57 -4.88 -2.51 30.00
N LEU A 58 -3.66 -2.53 29.44
CA LEU A 58 -2.45 -2.87 30.19
C LEU A 58 -2.20 -1.85 31.33
N LEU A 59 -2.40 -0.57 31.06
CA LEU A 59 -2.23 0.50 32.05
C LEU A 59 -3.29 0.47 33.16
N ARG A 60 -4.56 0.17 32.82
CA ARG A 60 -5.64 0.05 33.83
C ARG A 60 -5.53 -1.20 34.69
N GLY A 61 -4.80 -2.21 34.24
CA GLY A 61 -4.79 -3.53 34.86
C GLY A 61 -6.11 -4.28 34.66
N LYS A 62 -6.14 -5.57 35.00
CA LYS A 62 -7.37 -6.36 34.98
C LYS A 62 -8.23 -5.93 36.18
N GLN A 63 -9.48 -5.53 35.95
CA GLN A 63 -10.47 -5.53 37.02
C GLN A 63 -10.70 -7.00 37.41
N GLN A 64 -10.38 -7.33 38.66
CA GLN A 64 -10.59 -8.65 39.26
C GLN A 64 -12.08 -8.96 39.33
#